data_AF-A0A7C5BRX6-F1
#
_entry.id   AF-A0A7C5BRX6-F1
#
_cell.length_a   1.000
_cell.length_b   1.000
_cell.length_c   1.000
_cell.angle_alpha   90.00
_cell.angle_beta   90.00
_cell.angle_gamma   90.00
#
_symmetry.space_group_name_H-M   'P 1'
#
loop_
_entity.id
_entity.type
_entity.pdbx_description
1 polymer ?
#
loop_
_entity_poly.entity_id
_entity_poly.type
_entity_poly.pdbx_seq_one_letter_code
_entity_poly.pdbx_strand_id
1 'polypeptide(L)'
;MRRSSRAGDPNAECGMRNSERPTARAGFTLVELMIAVTVLSLILTSLCGIYFAVANEWQRQDGRGTALAATSNACTKLSDYICQAKGVVVLNRFTTGDAIAVNLPANTANGIYVPTWSSGKMQYQTGNWIVFYLSNSSGSYGVSGNILWAATMTWAGFPGSVTPDSAWSLYYDQPKGRIAPISSLQFTLTSDSLPRVTIVATSQYATKTTQSQVRLTRTVCLQNAY
;
A
#
# COMPACT_ATOMS: atom_id res chain seq x y z
N MET A 1 -54.06 29.24 10.34
CA MET A 1 -53.99 30.16 9.18
C MET A 1 -53.89 29.30 7.92
N ARG A 2 -54.65 29.44 6.84
CA ARG A 2 -55.69 30.40 6.45
C ARG A 2 -56.63 29.65 5.48
N ARG A 3 -57.93 29.74 5.73
CA ARG A 3 -59.03 29.27 4.87
C ARG A 3 -59.08 30.05 3.55
N SER A 4 -59.61 29.41 2.51
CA SER A 4 -60.41 30.02 1.40
C SER A 4 -60.79 28.87 0.46
N SER A 5 -62.01 28.31 0.38
CA SER A 5 -63.39 28.82 0.26
C SER A 5 -63.65 29.70 -0.97
N ARG A 6 -64.13 29.07 -2.05
CA ARG A 6 -65.12 29.58 -3.04
C ARG A 6 -65.47 28.41 -3.96
N ALA A 7 -66.71 27.93 -3.99
CA ALA A 7 -67.96 28.52 -4.45
C ALA A 7 -68.33 27.82 -5.76
N GLY A 8 -69.42 27.06 -5.72
CA GLY A 8 -69.93 26.31 -6.85
C GLY A 8 -70.68 27.20 -7.83
N ASP A 9 -70.76 26.69 -9.07
CA ASP A 9 -71.78 27.05 -10.03
C ASP A 9 -72.51 25.76 -10.47
N PRO A 10 -73.84 25.72 -10.38
CA PRO A 10 -74.67 24.67 -10.96
C PRO A 10 -75.17 25.13 -12.33
N ASN A 11 -74.98 24.30 -13.37
CA ASN A 11 -75.80 24.16 -14.59
C ASN A 11 -74.91 23.52 -15.68
N ALA A 12 -75.12 22.26 -16.00
CA ALA A 12 -76.06 21.81 -17.04
C ALA A 12 -75.51 22.06 -18.45
N GLU A 13 -74.62 21.17 -18.89
CA GLU A 13 -74.45 20.92 -20.32
C GLU A 13 -74.58 19.43 -20.64
N CYS A 14 -75.62 19.22 -21.43
CA CYS A 14 -76.03 18.08 -22.21
C CYS A 14 -74.86 17.43 -22.98
N GLY A 15 -74.66 16.14 -22.74
CA GLY A 15 -74.50 15.16 -23.80
C GLY A 15 -73.25 15.23 -24.67
N MET A 16 -72.17 14.60 -24.20
CA MET A 16 -71.43 13.68 -25.05
C MET A 16 -71.10 12.43 -24.24
N ARG A 17 -71.71 11.31 -24.63
CA ARG A 17 -71.30 9.98 -24.21
C ARG A 17 -69.83 9.83 -24.58
N ASN A 18 -68.95 9.94 -23.60
CA ASN A 18 -67.60 9.41 -23.71
C ASN A 18 -67.77 7.92 -23.98
N SER A 19 -67.51 7.54 -25.22
CA SER A 19 -67.33 6.16 -25.63
C SER A 19 -66.22 5.61 -24.76
N GLU A 20 -66.61 4.96 -23.66
CA GLU A 20 -65.76 4.00 -22.95
C GLU A 20 -65.48 2.91 -23.97
N ARG A 21 -64.44 3.12 -24.77
CA ARG A 21 -63.82 2.04 -25.52
C ARG A 21 -63.47 1.01 -24.45
N PRO A 22 -63.97 -0.22 -24.53
CA PRO A 22 -63.54 -1.25 -23.62
C PRO A 22 -62.03 -1.31 -23.73
N THR A 23 -61.32 -0.92 -22.68
CA THR A 23 -59.90 -1.20 -22.54
C THR A 23 -59.81 -2.71 -22.53
N ALA A 24 -59.59 -3.29 -23.70
CA ALA A 24 -59.40 -4.72 -23.86
C ALA A 24 -58.32 -5.11 -22.86
N ARG A 25 -58.69 -5.89 -21.85
CA ARG A 25 -57.72 -6.51 -20.96
C ARG A 25 -56.93 -7.49 -21.84
N ALA A 26 -55.84 -7.00 -22.42
CA ALA A 26 -54.92 -7.79 -23.20
C ALA A 26 -54.27 -8.80 -22.24
N GLY A 27 -54.76 -10.03 -22.24
CA GLY A 27 -54.12 -11.13 -21.54
C GLY A 27 -52.79 -11.42 -22.23
N PHE A 28 -51.70 -11.41 -21.46
CA PHE A 28 -50.38 -11.81 -21.94
C PHE A 28 -50.46 -13.23 -22.49
N THR A 29 -50.04 -13.42 -23.73
CA THR A 29 -49.97 -14.78 -24.29
C THR A 29 -48.80 -15.52 -23.65
N LEU A 30 -48.94 -16.83 -23.41
CA LEU A 30 -47.87 -17.65 -22.78
C LEU A 30 -46.55 -17.56 -23.56
N VAL A 31 -46.63 -17.43 -24.88
CA VAL A 31 -45.49 -17.24 -25.77
C VAL A 31 -44.75 -15.93 -25.49
N GLU A 32 -45.48 -14.84 -25.28
CA GLU A 32 -44.91 -13.53 -24.97
C GLU A 32 -44.18 -13.53 -23.61
N LEU A 33 -44.73 -14.24 -22.62
CA LEU A 33 -44.07 -14.45 -21.33
C LEU A 33 -42.75 -15.24 -21.50
N MET A 34 -42.75 -16.32 -22.29
CA MET A 34 -41.52 -17.11 -22.52
C MET A 34 -40.44 -16.29 -23.22
N ILE A 35 -40.82 -15.46 -24.20
CA ILE A 35 -39.89 -14.55 -24.88
C ILE A 35 -39.34 -13.53 -23.87
N ALA A 36 -40.19 -12.91 -23.05
CA ALA A 36 -39.77 -11.94 -22.05
C ALA A 36 -38.80 -12.53 -21.02
N VAL A 37 -39.08 -13.73 -20.49
CA VAL A 37 -38.19 -14.43 -19.55
C VAL A 37 -36.85 -14.77 -20.20
N THR A 38 -36.87 -15.22 -21.46
CA THR A 38 -35.63 -15.55 -22.19
C THR A 38 -34.76 -14.31 -22.37
N VAL A 39 -35.34 -13.20 -22.85
CA VAL A 39 -34.64 -11.92 -23.01
C VAL A 39 -34.11 -11.40 -21.67
N LEU A 40 -34.91 -11.47 -20.61
CA LEU A 40 -34.48 -11.07 -19.27
C LEU A 40 -33.31 -11.92 -18.76
N SER A 41 -33.34 -13.23 -18.99
CA SER A 41 -32.25 -14.13 -18.57
C SER A 41 -30.94 -13.83 -19.29
N LEU A 42 -30.99 -13.49 -20.58
CA LEU A 42 -29.81 -13.09 -21.37
C LEU A 42 -29.23 -11.77 -20.85
N ILE A 43 -30.09 -10.78 -20.56
CA ILE A 43 -29.67 -9.49 -20.01
C ILE A 43 -29.02 -9.71 -18.63
N LEU A 44 -29.66 -10.49 -17.76
CA LEU A 44 -29.16 -10.73 -16.41
C LEU A 44 -27.82 -11.48 -16.42
N THR A 45 -27.68 -12.49 -17.28
CA THR A 45 -26.41 -13.22 -17.45
C THR A 45 -25.30 -12.30 -17.96
N SER A 46 -25.60 -11.43 -18.91
CA SER A 46 -24.66 -10.42 -19.43
C SER A 46 -24.22 -9.45 -18.33
N LEU A 47 -25.17 -8.91 -17.56
CA LEU A 47 -24.89 -8.01 -16.44
C LEU A 47 -24.03 -8.68 -15.36
N CYS A 48 -24.33 -9.92 -15.00
CA CYS A 48 -23.52 -10.71 -14.07
C CYS A 48 -22.08 -10.89 -14.61
N GLY A 49 -21.93 -11.20 -15.90
CA GLY A 49 -20.62 -11.34 -16.54
C GLY A 49 -19.78 -10.06 -16.45
N ILE A 50 -20.38 -8.91 -16.77
CA ILE A 50 -19.73 -7.60 -16.68
C ILE A 50 -19.35 -7.29 -15.23
N TYR A 51 -20.26 -7.49 -14.28
CA TYR A 51 -20.01 -7.24 -12.87
C TYR A 51 -18.81 -8.06 -12.35
N PHE A 52 -18.77 -9.36 -12.65
CA PHE A 52 -17.63 -10.20 -12.25
C PHE A 52 -16.34 -9.75 -12.92
N ALA A 53 -16.36 -9.37 -14.20
CA ALA A 53 -15.17 -8.85 -14.88
C ALA A 53 -14.61 -7.60 -14.18
N VAL A 54 -15.47 -6.63 -13.86
CA VAL A 54 -15.09 -5.39 -13.16
C VAL A 54 -14.60 -5.69 -11.75
N ALA A 55 -15.30 -6.53 -10.97
CA ALA A 55 -14.90 -6.88 -9.61
C ALA A 55 -13.51 -7.53 -9.56
N ASN A 56 -13.21 -8.40 -10.54
CA ASN A 56 -11.90 -9.04 -10.63
C ASN A 56 -10.79 -8.07 -11.02
N GLU A 57 -11.09 -7.13 -11.92
CA GLU A 57 -10.14 -6.09 -12.29
C GLU A 57 -9.84 -5.17 -11.11
N TRP A 58 -10.87 -4.79 -10.35
CA TRP A 58 -10.74 -3.98 -9.15
C TRP A 58 -9.79 -4.62 -8.13
N GLN A 59 -9.98 -5.91 -7.81
CA GLN A 59 -9.10 -6.64 -6.89
C GLN A 59 -7.64 -6.67 -7.36
N ARG A 60 -7.41 -6.82 -8.67
CA ARG A 60 -6.06 -6.80 -9.24
C ARG A 60 -5.41 -5.43 -9.10
N GLN A 61 -6.16 -4.36 -9.35
CA GLN A 61 -5.66 -2.99 -9.24
C GLN A 61 -5.37 -2.62 -7.79
N ASP A 62 -6.23 -3.02 -6.85
CA ASP A 62 -6.02 -2.81 -5.42
C ASP A 62 -4.76 -3.53 -4.90
N GLY A 63 -4.59 -4.80 -5.26
CA GLY A 63 -3.39 -5.58 -4.93
C GLY A 63 -2.11 -4.97 -5.50
N ARG A 64 -2.14 -4.53 -6.76
CA ARG A 64 -1.01 -3.84 -7.40
C ARG A 64 -0.72 -2.49 -6.74
N GLY A 65 -1.75 -1.72 -6.40
CA GLY A 65 -1.64 -0.42 -5.73
C GLY A 65 -0.97 -0.56 -4.37
N THR A 66 -1.41 -1.55 -3.59
CA THR A 66 -0.84 -1.87 -2.27
C THR A 66 0.63 -2.29 -2.38
N ALA A 67 0.96 -3.18 -3.32
CA ALA A 67 2.34 -3.62 -3.56
C ALA A 67 3.27 -2.48 -4.01
N LEU A 68 2.77 -1.57 -4.87
CA LEU A 68 3.51 -0.40 -5.31
C LEU A 68 3.72 0.61 -4.17
N ALA A 69 2.69 0.87 -3.37
CA ALA A 69 2.78 1.75 -2.21
C ALA A 69 3.78 1.22 -1.18
N ALA A 70 3.73 -0.08 -0.87
CA ALA A 70 4.65 -0.72 0.08
C ALA A 70 6.11 -0.62 -0.40
N THR A 71 6.40 -0.99 -1.66
CA THR A 71 7.76 -0.93 -2.22
C THR A 71 8.27 0.51 -2.34
N SER A 72 7.42 1.46 -2.73
CA SER A 72 7.77 2.89 -2.78
C SER A 72 8.08 3.47 -1.40
N ASN A 73 7.25 3.15 -0.39
CA ASN A 73 7.45 3.57 0.99
C ASN A 73 8.73 2.97 1.57
N ALA A 74 9.00 1.68 1.32
CA ALA A 74 10.23 1.01 1.73
C ALA A 74 11.46 1.72 1.16
N CYS A 75 11.51 1.90 -0.16
CA CYS A 75 12.63 2.56 -0.82
C CYS A 75 12.80 4.00 -0.34
N THR A 76 11.72 4.76 -0.18
CA THR A 76 11.81 6.16 0.26
C THR A 76 12.33 6.27 1.69
N LYS A 77 11.74 5.52 2.63
CA LYS A 77 12.18 5.55 4.03
C LYS A 77 13.63 5.08 4.17
N LEU A 78 14.00 3.98 3.53
CA LEU A 78 15.38 3.49 3.55
C LEU A 78 16.35 4.51 2.94
N SER A 79 15.96 5.17 1.86
CA SER A 79 16.78 6.22 1.23
C SER A 79 17.04 7.39 2.18
N ASP A 80 16.03 7.82 2.93
CA ASP A 80 16.18 8.94 3.88
C ASP A 80 17.25 8.62 4.94
N TYR A 81 17.25 7.39 5.47
CA TYR A 81 18.27 6.94 6.43
C TYR A 81 19.64 6.75 5.80
N ILE A 82 19.72 6.16 4.60
CA ILE A 82 20.99 5.93 3.91
C ILE A 82 21.65 7.24 3.49
N CYS A 83 20.88 8.22 3.01
CA CYS A 83 21.40 9.56 2.69
C CYS A 83 22.09 10.20 3.89
N GLN A 84 21.49 10.06 5.07
CA GLN A 84 21.95 10.69 6.31
C GLN A 84 23.03 9.87 7.03
N ALA A 85 23.26 8.62 6.62
CA ALA A 85 24.20 7.72 7.26
C ALA A 85 25.66 8.17 7.03
N LYS A 86 26.47 7.99 8.07
CA LYS A 86 27.93 8.13 8.01
C LYS A 86 28.59 6.85 7.49
N GLY A 87 28.00 5.70 7.81
CA GLY A 87 28.52 4.39 7.42
C GLY A 87 27.39 3.43 7.10
N VAL A 88 27.64 2.50 6.19
CA VAL A 88 26.66 1.49 5.78
C VAL A 88 27.36 0.15 5.61
N VAL A 89 26.73 -0.92 6.09
CA VAL A 89 27.16 -2.30 5.89
C VAL A 89 25.98 -3.12 5.41
N VAL A 90 26.14 -3.80 4.28
CA VAL A 90 25.14 -4.78 3.82
C VAL A 90 25.37 -6.09 4.56
N LEU A 91 24.29 -6.65 5.11
CA LEU A 91 24.31 -7.86 5.92
C LEU A 91 23.61 -8.98 5.16
N ASN A 92 24.10 -10.20 5.36
CA ASN A 92 23.50 -11.41 4.79
C ASN A 92 22.77 -12.16 5.90
N ARG A 93 21.44 -12.18 5.84
CA ARG A 93 20.55 -12.85 6.78
C ARG A 93 19.64 -13.79 6.01
N PHE A 94 19.71 -15.10 6.26
CA PHE A 94 19.03 -16.15 5.47
C PHE A 94 19.43 -16.24 3.98
N THR A 95 19.68 -15.12 3.31
CA THR A 95 20.06 -14.95 1.91
C THR A 95 21.08 -13.82 1.77
N THR A 96 21.58 -13.60 0.56
CA THR A 96 22.60 -12.56 0.31
C THR A 96 21.95 -11.17 0.21
N GLY A 97 22.35 -10.27 1.10
CA GLY A 97 22.09 -8.83 1.04
C GLY A 97 20.66 -8.42 1.37
N ASP A 98 19.94 -9.17 2.20
CA ASP A 98 18.55 -8.90 2.57
C ASP A 98 18.40 -7.94 3.78
N ALA A 99 19.50 -7.64 4.46
CA ALA A 99 19.55 -6.70 5.57
C ALA A 99 20.63 -5.64 5.34
N ILE A 100 20.44 -4.47 5.94
CA ILE A 100 21.40 -3.37 5.86
C ILE A 100 21.51 -2.68 7.20
N ALA A 101 22.74 -2.50 7.66
CA ALA A 101 23.09 -1.73 8.84
C ALA A 101 23.56 -0.34 8.41
N VAL A 102 22.97 0.69 9.00
CA VAL A 102 23.35 2.08 8.79
C VAL A 102 23.82 2.69 10.11
N ASN A 103 24.91 3.44 10.06
CA ASN A 103 25.39 4.22 11.18
C ASN A 103 24.94 5.66 11.01
N LEU A 104 24.10 6.14 11.94
CA LEU A 104 23.64 7.52 11.93
C LEU A 104 24.56 8.38 12.80
N PRO A 105 24.71 9.67 12.48
CA PRO A 105 25.49 10.57 13.34
C PRO A 105 24.94 10.66 14.77
N ALA A 106 25.83 10.73 15.76
CA ALA A 106 25.43 10.79 17.17
C ALA A 106 24.78 12.13 17.55
N ASN A 107 25.33 13.23 17.03
CA ASN A 107 24.95 14.56 17.47
C ASN A 107 23.78 15.08 16.65
N THR A 108 22.68 15.37 17.35
CA THR A 108 21.50 16.00 16.78
C THR A 108 21.15 17.27 17.55
N ALA A 109 20.79 18.33 16.82
CA ALA A 109 20.15 19.51 17.36
C ALA A 109 18.78 19.64 16.69
N ASN A 110 17.70 19.55 17.46
CA ASN A 110 16.32 19.58 16.95
C ASN A 110 16.05 18.54 15.83
N GLY A 111 16.65 17.35 15.92
CA GLY A 111 16.51 16.30 14.91
C GLY A 111 17.34 16.48 13.64
N ILE A 112 18.17 17.54 13.56
CA ILE A 112 19.13 17.76 12.48
C ILE A 112 20.49 17.26 12.94
N TYR A 113 21.15 16.43 12.13
CA TYR A 113 22.51 15.99 12.44
C TYR A 113 23.49 17.17 12.34
N VAL A 114 24.30 17.38 13.38
CA VAL A 114 25.26 18.48 13.44
C VAL A 114 26.69 17.91 13.44
N PRO A 115 27.56 18.35 12.52
CA PRO A 115 28.94 17.92 12.53
C PRO A 115 29.72 18.65 13.63
N THR A 116 30.76 18.01 14.15
CA THR A 116 31.64 18.58 15.18
C THR A 116 33.05 18.74 14.64
N TRP A 117 33.75 19.76 15.12
CA TRP A 117 35.18 19.90 14.85
C TRP A 117 35.95 18.82 15.60
N SER A 118 36.66 17.97 14.85
CA SER A 118 37.53 16.93 15.42
C SER A 118 38.74 16.75 14.50
N SER A 119 39.94 16.81 15.09
CA SER A 119 41.22 16.74 14.37
C SER A 119 41.35 17.75 13.22
N GLY A 120 40.89 18.98 13.42
CA GLY A 120 41.01 20.06 12.44
C GLY A 120 40.12 19.93 11.21
N LYS A 121 39.15 19.02 11.22
CA LYS A 121 38.12 18.87 10.17
C LYS A 121 36.74 18.83 10.80
N MET A 122 35.75 19.35 10.07
CA MET A 122 34.34 19.25 10.45
C MET A 122 33.84 17.86 10.05
N GLN A 123 33.50 17.01 11.02
CA GLN A 123 33.08 15.63 10.78
C GLN A 123 31.91 15.22 11.69
N TYR A 124 31.04 14.35 11.21
CA TYR A 124 29.97 13.76 12.00
C TYR A 124 30.52 12.73 12.98
N GLN A 125 30.12 12.77 14.25
CA GLN A 125 30.46 11.73 15.22
C GLN A 125 29.64 10.47 14.94
N THR A 126 30.27 9.31 15.08
CA THR A 126 29.63 8.00 14.90
C THR A 126 28.62 7.76 16.01
N GLY A 127 27.34 7.55 15.65
CA GLY A 127 26.26 7.28 16.59
C GLY A 127 25.85 5.81 16.61
N ASN A 128 24.57 5.59 16.94
CA ASN A 128 23.99 4.26 17.02
C ASN A 128 23.83 3.63 15.63
N TRP A 129 23.92 2.30 15.59
CA TRP A 129 23.60 1.53 14.40
C TRP A 129 22.11 1.19 14.37
N ILE A 130 21.50 1.43 13.21
CA ILE A 130 20.16 0.96 12.89
C ILE A 130 20.29 -0.10 11.81
N VAL A 131 19.62 -1.24 11.99
CA VAL A 131 19.55 -2.29 10.99
C VAL A 131 18.14 -2.39 10.44
N PHE A 132 18.04 -2.52 9.12
CA PHE A 132 16.79 -2.72 8.40
C PHE A 132 16.76 -4.12 7.80
N TYR A 133 15.61 -4.79 7.92
CA TYR A 133 15.41 -6.17 7.48
C TYR A 133 13.92 -6.51 7.35
N LEU A 134 13.61 -7.68 6.79
CA LEU A 134 12.26 -8.22 6.81
C LEU A 134 12.05 -9.18 7.99
N SER A 135 10.91 -9.06 8.67
CA SER A 135 10.47 -9.99 9.71
C SER A 135 8.94 -10.06 9.76
N ASN A 136 8.41 -10.93 10.61
CA ASN A 136 6.98 -11.02 10.89
C ASN A 136 6.59 -10.00 11.98
N SER A 137 5.40 -10.12 12.57
CA SER A 137 4.92 -9.21 13.62
C SER A 137 5.76 -9.22 14.91
N SER A 138 6.60 -10.23 15.14
CA SER A 138 7.50 -10.26 16.30
C SER A 138 8.70 -9.32 16.17
N GLY A 139 9.04 -8.91 14.94
CA GLY A 139 10.24 -8.14 14.67
C GLY A 139 11.55 -8.86 14.97
N SER A 140 11.54 -10.16 15.26
CA SER A 140 12.77 -10.88 15.57
C SER A 140 13.72 -10.91 14.38
N TYR A 141 15.00 -10.61 14.60
CA TYR A 141 16.06 -10.70 13.58
C TYR A 141 16.33 -12.14 13.12
N GLY A 142 15.88 -13.15 13.86
CA GLY A 142 16.01 -14.55 13.46
C GLY A 142 14.82 -15.09 12.67
N VAL A 143 13.82 -14.26 12.31
CA VAL A 143 12.54 -14.74 11.77
C VAL A 143 12.17 -14.07 10.45
N SER A 144 11.93 -14.85 9.40
CA SER A 144 11.49 -14.30 8.11
C SER A 144 10.06 -13.75 8.18
N GLY A 145 9.76 -12.78 7.32
CA GLY A 145 8.41 -12.25 7.17
C GLY A 145 8.35 -11.19 6.09
N ASN A 146 7.25 -10.44 6.07
CA ASN A 146 6.93 -9.50 4.99
C ASN A 146 6.77 -8.05 5.46
N ILE A 147 7.16 -7.77 6.70
CA ILE A 147 7.15 -6.43 7.29
C ILE A 147 8.58 -5.91 7.29
N LEU A 148 8.78 -4.69 6.76
CA LEU A 148 10.06 -4.00 6.91
C LEU A 148 10.22 -3.51 8.35
N TRP A 149 11.26 -4.01 9.01
CA TRP A 149 11.63 -3.66 10.35
C TRP A 149 12.81 -2.70 10.39
N ALA A 150 12.78 -1.78 11.36
CA ALA A 150 13.93 -1.06 11.83
C ALA A 150 14.27 -1.58 13.24
N ALA A 151 15.55 -1.71 13.53
CA ALA A 151 16.01 -2.12 14.85
C ALA A 151 17.29 -1.39 15.21
N THR A 152 17.48 -1.11 16.49
CA THR A 152 18.76 -0.60 17.00
C THR A 152 19.69 -1.78 17.27
N MET A 153 20.99 -1.58 17.15
CA MET A 153 21.97 -2.59 17.50
C MET A 153 23.29 -1.99 17.98
N THR A 154 24.08 -2.80 18.67
CA THR A 154 25.48 -2.53 18.95
C THR A 154 26.35 -3.49 18.16
N TRP A 155 27.40 -2.97 17.50
CA TRP A 155 28.21 -3.82 16.61
C TRP A 155 28.88 -4.98 17.36
N ALA A 156 29.36 -4.73 18.58
CA ALA A 156 30.04 -5.73 19.42
C ALA A 156 29.15 -6.92 19.81
N GLY A 157 27.82 -6.75 19.81
CA GLY A 157 26.87 -7.79 20.19
C GLY A 157 26.02 -8.32 19.03
N PHE A 158 26.37 -8.05 17.77
CA PHE A 158 25.60 -8.50 16.62
C PHE A 158 25.74 -10.02 16.40
N PRO A 159 24.65 -10.78 16.12
CA PRO A 159 23.27 -10.34 15.94
C PRO A 159 22.42 -10.31 17.22
N GLY A 160 22.93 -10.76 18.38
CA GLY A 160 22.15 -10.87 19.62
C GLY A 160 21.68 -9.55 20.24
N SER A 161 22.30 -8.42 19.88
CA SER A 161 21.95 -7.09 20.37
C SER A 161 20.90 -6.35 19.52
N VAL A 162 20.37 -6.99 18.46
CA VAL A 162 19.37 -6.38 17.59
C VAL A 162 18.05 -6.24 18.35
N THR A 163 17.67 -5.00 18.64
CA THR A 163 16.45 -4.66 19.38
C THR A 163 15.44 -4.00 18.43
N PRO A 164 14.35 -4.69 18.05
CA PRO A 164 13.39 -4.19 17.09
C PRO A 164 12.62 -2.96 17.61
N ASP A 165 12.36 -2.00 16.72
CA ASP A 165 11.59 -0.79 17.00
C ASP A 165 10.15 -0.94 16.50
N SER A 166 9.24 -1.32 17.40
CA SER A 166 7.81 -1.47 17.07
C SER A 166 7.16 -0.13 16.70
N ALA A 167 7.61 0.97 17.29
CA ALA A 167 7.07 2.29 17.03
C ALA A 167 7.39 2.77 15.61
N TRP A 168 8.51 2.34 15.03
CA TRP A 168 8.82 2.59 13.64
C TRP A 168 8.13 1.60 12.68
N SER A 169 8.11 0.31 13.03
CA SER A 169 7.73 -0.77 12.11
C SER A 169 6.25 -1.12 12.11
N LEU A 170 5.53 -0.88 13.19
CA LEU A 170 4.14 -1.31 13.39
C LEU A 170 3.16 -0.14 13.52
N TYR A 171 1.92 -0.32 13.07
CA TYR A 171 0.86 0.67 13.29
C TYR A 171 0.36 0.61 14.73
N TYR A 172 0.62 1.65 15.54
CA TYR A 172 0.09 1.78 16.92
C TYR A 172 0.21 0.48 17.75
N ASP A 173 1.39 -0.15 17.70
CA ASP A 173 1.71 -1.42 18.38
C ASP A 173 0.80 -2.62 18.01
N GLN A 174 0.09 -2.55 16.88
CA GLN A 174 -0.66 -3.67 16.31
C GLN A 174 0.26 -4.59 15.50
N PRO A 175 -0.07 -5.87 15.31
CA PRO A 175 0.71 -6.80 14.48
C PRO A 175 0.75 -6.43 12.98
N LYS A 176 0.19 -5.29 12.58
CA LYS A 176 0.15 -4.78 11.22
C LYS A 176 1.37 -3.89 10.95
N GLY A 177 2.22 -4.31 10.02
CA GLY A 177 3.38 -3.55 9.56
C GLY A 177 3.00 -2.23 8.90
N ARG A 178 3.78 -1.17 9.16
CA ARG A 178 3.66 0.13 8.49
C ARG A 178 4.04 0.06 7.01
N ILE A 179 5.05 -0.76 6.73
CA ILE A 179 5.59 -0.98 5.38
C ILE A 179 5.52 -2.48 5.11
N ALA A 180 4.37 -2.89 4.60
CA ALA A 180 4.03 -4.26 4.25
C ALA A 180 2.94 -4.25 3.17
N PRO A 181 2.81 -5.30 2.34
CA PRO A 181 3.70 -6.46 2.26
C PRO A 181 4.95 -6.17 1.43
N ILE A 182 6.09 -6.72 1.85
CA ILE A 182 7.32 -6.80 1.05
C ILE A 182 7.74 -8.27 0.99
N SER A 183 7.91 -8.82 -0.20
CA SER A 183 8.31 -10.22 -0.39
C SER A 183 9.81 -10.40 -0.26
N SER A 184 10.61 -9.44 -0.76
CA SER A 184 12.07 -9.47 -0.63
C SER A 184 12.67 -8.07 -0.65
N LEU A 185 13.77 -7.92 0.06
CA LEU A 185 14.67 -6.77 -0.02
C LEU A 185 16.05 -7.27 -0.44
N GLN A 186 16.72 -6.50 -1.28
CA GLN A 186 18.13 -6.72 -1.61
C GLN A 186 18.85 -5.38 -1.59
N PHE A 187 20.05 -5.40 -1.04
CA PHE A 187 20.94 -4.26 -0.94
C PHE A 187 22.24 -4.58 -1.65
N THR A 188 22.77 -3.59 -2.36
CA THR A 188 24.09 -3.67 -2.98
C THR A 188 24.83 -2.38 -2.68
N LEU A 189 26.02 -2.49 -2.11
CA LEU A 189 26.89 -1.37 -1.82
C LEU A 189 27.96 -1.26 -2.91
N THR A 190 28.12 -0.06 -3.47
CA THR A 190 29.21 0.27 -4.39
C THR A 190 30.19 1.18 -3.65
N SER A 191 31.44 0.73 -3.54
CA SER A 191 32.50 1.35 -2.75
C SER A 191 33.43 2.25 -3.59
N ASP A 192 32.84 3.15 -4.37
CA ASP A 192 33.59 4.16 -5.13
C ASP A 192 33.91 5.40 -4.27
N SER A 193 34.45 6.46 -4.88
CA SER A 193 34.73 7.75 -4.20
C SER A 193 33.51 8.44 -3.58
N LEU A 194 32.31 8.04 -3.98
CA LEU A 194 31.04 8.41 -3.36
C LEU A 194 30.26 7.11 -3.12
N PRO A 195 30.24 6.55 -1.90
CA PRO A 195 29.60 5.27 -1.66
C PRO A 195 28.10 5.36 -1.96
N ARG A 196 27.60 4.36 -2.69
CA ARG A 196 26.19 4.28 -3.12
C ARG A 196 25.58 2.96 -2.69
N VAL A 197 24.33 3.01 -2.26
CA VAL A 197 23.53 1.83 -1.94
C VAL A 197 22.42 1.72 -2.97
N THR A 198 22.31 0.56 -3.61
CA THR A 198 21.16 0.19 -4.42
C THR A 198 20.23 -0.67 -3.59
N ILE A 199 19.00 -0.19 -3.43
CA ILE A 199 17.90 -0.86 -2.76
C ILE A 199 17.01 -1.47 -3.84
N VAL A 200 16.72 -2.76 -3.73
CA VAL A 200 15.73 -3.44 -4.55
C VAL A 200 14.66 -3.98 -3.62
N ALA A 201 13.45 -3.42 -3.72
CA ALA A 201 12.28 -3.90 -3.00
C ALA A 201 11.34 -4.63 -3.97
N THR A 202 10.87 -5.81 -3.58
CA THR A 202 9.88 -6.57 -4.35
C THR A 202 8.70 -6.92 -3.47
N SER A 203 7.50 -6.70 -3.97
CA SER A 203 6.25 -7.14 -3.37
C SER A 203 5.47 -7.98 -4.38
N GLN A 204 4.83 -9.03 -3.90
CA GLN A 204 3.95 -9.88 -4.68
C GLN A 204 2.49 -9.55 -4.36
N TYR A 205 1.62 -9.71 -5.36
CA TYR A 205 0.17 -9.63 -5.20
C TYR A 205 -0.49 -10.78 -5.96
N ALA A 206 -1.59 -11.29 -5.41
CA ALA A 206 -2.31 -12.41 -6.01
C ALA A 206 -3.17 -11.93 -7.19
N THR A 207 -3.16 -12.73 -8.26
CA THR A 207 -4.01 -12.56 -9.44
C THR A 207 -4.70 -13.88 -9.74
N LYS A 208 -5.90 -14.13 -9.18
CA LYS A 208 -6.75 -15.34 -9.31
C LYS A 208 -6.04 -16.71 -9.19
N THR A 209 -5.15 -17.05 -10.10
CA THR A 209 -4.40 -18.31 -10.19
C THR A 209 -2.89 -18.12 -10.20
N THR A 210 -2.40 -16.89 -10.38
CA THR A 210 -0.97 -16.57 -10.46
C THR A 210 -0.58 -15.52 -9.42
N GLN A 211 0.72 -15.41 -9.15
CA GLN A 211 1.28 -14.28 -8.41
C GLN A 211 1.95 -13.34 -9.39
N SER A 212 1.63 -12.06 -9.28
CA SER A 212 2.30 -10.99 -10.02
C SER A 212 3.22 -10.23 -9.06
N GLN A 213 4.32 -9.68 -9.57
CA GLN A 213 5.30 -8.97 -8.75
C GLN A 213 5.45 -7.51 -9.18
N VAL A 214 5.64 -6.65 -8.19
CA VAL A 214 6.09 -5.26 -8.37
C VAL A 214 7.49 -5.17 -7.79
N ARG A 215 8.44 -4.72 -8.62
CA ARG A 215 9.84 -4.52 -8.24
C ARG A 215 10.19 -3.06 -8.42
N LEU A 216 10.72 -2.44 -7.36
CA LEU A 216 11.23 -1.08 -7.37
C LEU A 216 12.71 -1.09 -7.01
N THR A 217 13.50 -0.38 -7.80
CA THR A 217 14.94 -0.20 -7.56
C THR A 217 15.24 1.28 -7.32
N ARG A 218 16.01 1.59 -6.28
CA ARG A 218 16.45 2.95 -5.98
C ARG A 218 17.91 2.95 -5.55
N THR A 219 18.72 3.78 -6.19
CA THR A 219 20.12 3.98 -5.83
C THR A 219 20.28 5.31 -5.10
N VAL A 220 21.01 5.29 -4.00
CA VAL A 220 21.16 6.40 -3.06
C VAL A 220 22.63 6.58 -2.70
N CYS A 221 23.11 7.81 -2.70
CA CYS A 221 24.46 8.14 -2.26
C CYS A 221 24.45 8.47 -0.76
N LEU A 222 25.49 8.06 -0.02
CA LEU A 222 25.69 8.54 1.34
C LEU A 222 26.20 9.99 1.28
N GLN A 223 25.52 10.91 1.96
CA GLN A 223 25.91 12.33 1.96
C GLN A 223 26.98 12.63 3.02
N ASN A 224 27.01 11.84 4.10
CA ASN A 224 27.82 12.11 5.29
C ASN A 224 29.02 11.15 5.45
N ALA A 225 29.51 10.57 4.36
CA ALA A 225 30.53 9.51 4.38
C ALA A 225 31.95 9.97 4.79
N TYR A 226 32.20 11.28 4.92
CA TYR A 226 33.51 11.88 5.20
C TYR A 226 33.43 12.95 6.28
#